data_AF-A0A534W3I5-F1
#
_entry.id   AF-A0A534W3I5-F1
#
_cell.length_a   1.000
_cell.length_b   1.000
_cell.length_c   1.000
_cell.angle_alpha   90.00
_cell.angle_beta   90.00
_cell.angle_gamma   90.00
#
_symmetry.space_group_name_H-M   'P 1'
#
loop_
_entity.id
_entity.type
_entity.pdbx_description
1 polymer ?
#
loop_
_entity_poly.entity_id
_entity_poly.type
_entity_poly.pdbx_seq_one_letter_code
_entity_poly.pdbx_strand_id
1 'polypeptide(L)' 'MARGNTIAVWRKGFEVLHAPIDQDEARALALAQSGESLGAVCEAFVERPDAVEAAFRAISSWFAEGWVFAAEGT' A
#
# COMPACT_ATOMS: atom_id res chain seq x y z
N MET A 1 -24.30 -2.74 -5.49
CA MET A 1 -22.89 -2.40 -5.78
C MET A 1 -22.05 -3.27 -4.87
N ALA A 2 -21.22 -4.16 -5.41
CA ALA A 2 -20.36 -5.00 -4.59
C ALA A 2 -19.32 -4.09 -3.91
N ARG A 3 -19.33 -4.02 -2.57
CA ARG A 3 -18.22 -3.43 -1.81
C ARG A 3 -17.02 -4.34 -2.04
N GLY A 4 -16.14 -3.97 -2.97
CA GLY A 4 -14.88 -4.68 -3.19
C GLY A 4 -14.06 -4.61 -1.92
N ASN A 5 -14.12 -5.66 -1.10
CA ASN A 5 -13.38 -5.73 0.15
C ASN A 5 -11.99 -6.27 -0.18
N THR A 6 -11.10 -5.39 -0.64
CA THR A 6 -9.72 -5.76 -0.95
C THR A 6 -9.01 -6.14 0.35
N ILE A 7 -8.34 -7.29 0.36
CA ILE A 7 -7.59 -7.80 1.50
C ILE A 7 -6.12 -7.91 1.09
N ALA A 8 -5.23 -7.27 1.83
CA ALA A 8 -3.81 -7.56 1.79
C ALA A 8 -3.54 -8.83 2.59
N VAL A 9 -2.72 -9.74 2.05
CA VAL A 9 -2.28 -10.97 2.71
C VAL A 9 -0.76 -11.03 2.64
N TRP A 10 -0.11 -11.24 3.78
CA TRP A 10 1.34 -11.28 3.87
C TRP A 10 1.80 -12.31 4.90
N ARG A 11 3.12 -12.50 5.01
CA ARG A 11 3.72 -13.39 6.00
C ARG A 11 4.71 -12.65 6.87
N LYS A 12 4.71 -12.99 8.16
CA LYS A 12 5.72 -12.56 9.13
C LYS A 12 6.34 -13.82 9.75
N GLY A 13 7.51 -14.21 9.25
CA GLY A 13 8.07 -15.54 9.52
C GLY A 13 7.15 -16.63 8.95
N PHE A 14 6.61 -17.48 9.82
CA PHE A 14 5.68 -18.55 9.41
C PHE A 14 4.20 -18.16 9.51
N GLU A 15 3.88 -17.07 10.20
CA GLU A 15 2.51 -16.59 10.40
C GLU A 15 1.97 -15.96 9.12
N VAL A 16 0.71 -16.27 8.79
CA VAL A 16 -0.03 -15.66 7.68
C VAL A 16 -0.99 -14.63 8.27
N LEU A 17 -0.84 -13.39 7.84
CA LEU A 17 -1.61 -12.25 8.31
C LEU A 17 -2.46 -11.71 7.17
N HIS A 18 -3.56 -11.04 7.52
CA HIS A 18 -4.42 -10.37 6.56
C HIS A 18 -5.03 -9.10 7.15
N ALA A 19 -5.28 -8.09 6.32
CA ALA A 19 -5.98 -6.89 6.71
C ALA A 19 -6.78 -6.32 5.53
N PRO A 20 -7.97 -5.74 5.79
CA PRO A 20 -8.65 -4.99 4.76
C PRO A 20 -7.87 -3.73 4.39
N ILE A 21 -7.84 -3.42 3.10
CA ILE A 21 -7.28 -2.18 2.57
C ILE A 21 -8.36 -1.47 1.76
N ASP A 22 -8.32 -0.14 1.73
CA ASP A 22 -9.26 0.64 0.93
C ASP A 22 -8.86 0.64 -0.56
N GLN A 23 -9.71 1.24 -1.40
CA GLN A 23 -9.51 1.24 -2.85
C GLN A 23 -8.29 2.07 -3.26
N ASP A 24 -8.01 3.16 -2.55
CA ASP A 24 -6.89 4.06 -2.84
C ASP A 24 -5.58 3.34 -2.50
N GLU A 25 -5.54 2.69 -1.34
CA GLU A 25 -4.41 1.88 -0.89
C GLU A 25 -4.16 0.68 -1.82
N ALA A 26 -5.22 -0.02 -2.26
CA ALA A 26 -5.09 -1.12 -3.22
C ALA A 26 -4.50 -0.66 -4.55
N ARG A 27 -4.94 0.52 -5.06
CA ARG A 27 -4.38 1.12 -6.27
C ARG A 27 -2.92 1.52 -6.07
N ALA A 28 -2.59 2.15 -4.95
CA ALA A 28 -1.23 2.54 -4.60
C ALA A 28 -0.29 1.31 -4.55
N LEU A 29 -0.75 0.22 -3.92
CA LEU A 29 0.02 -1.02 -3.81
C LEU A 29 0.22 -1.70 -5.18
N ALA A 30 -0.73 -1.58 -6.10
CA ALA A 30 -0.58 -2.07 -7.47
C ALA A 30 0.50 -1.29 -8.23
N LEU A 31 0.55 0.03 -8.08
CA LEU A 31 1.59 0.89 -8.67
C LEU A 31 2.98 0.59 -8.09
N ALA A 32 3.07 0.39 -6.78
CA ALA A 32 4.32 0.00 -6.14
C ALA A 32 4.82 -1.35 -6.66
N GLN A 33 3.93 -2.33 -6.85
CA GLN A 33 4.27 -3.64 -7.42
C GLN A 33 4.75 -3.55 -8.88
N SER A 34 4.24 -2.60 -9.68
CA SER A 34 4.72 -2.38 -11.05
C SER A 34 6.05 -1.62 -11.14
N GLY A 35 6.63 -1.22 -10.00
CA GLY A 35 7.90 -0.49 -9.96
C GLY A 35 7.77 1.00 -10.29
N GLU A 36 6.57 1.57 -10.16
CA GLU A 36 6.36 3.01 -10.35
C GLU A 36 7.06 3.84 -9.27
N SER A 37 7.26 5.12 -9.56
CA SER A 37 7.88 6.05 -8.61
C SER A 37 7.04 6.24 -7.34
N LEU A 38 7.69 6.56 -6.21
CA LEU A 38 7.00 6.89 -4.96
C LEU A 38 5.99 8.05 -5.15
N GLY A 39 6.30 9.02 -6.02
CA GLY A 39 5.37 10.10 -6.36
C GLY A 39 4.07 9.57 -6.96
N ALA A 40 4.16 8.68 -7.96
CA ALA A 40 3.00 8.05 -8.58
C ALA A 40 2.20 7.18 -7.60
N VAL A 41 2.88 6.48 -6.68
CA VAL A 41 2.22 5.72 -5.60
C VAL A 41 1.41 6.66 -4.68
N CYS A 42 1.98 7.80 -4.29
CA CYS A 42 1.29 8.80 -3.47
C CYS A 42 0.11 9.47 -4.19
N GLU A 43 0.20 9.68 -5.50
CA GLU A 43 -0.88 10.27 -6.31
C GLU A 43 -2.17 9.43 -6.29
N ALA A 44 -2.11 8.14 -5.95
CA ALA A 44 -3.30 7.31 -5.77
C ALA A 44 -4.27 7.84 -4.69
N PHE A 45 -3.78 8.65 -3.74
CA PHE A 45 -4.58 9.20 -2.64
C PHE A 45 -5.09 10.63 -2.91
N VAL A 46 -4.79 11.24 -4.07
CA VAL A 46 -4.98 12.68 -4.33
C VAL A 46 -6.42 13.18 -4.18
N GLU A 47 -7.41 12.31 -4.43
CA GLU A 47 -8.83 12.67 -4.35
C GLU A 47 -9.35 12.72 -2.90
N ARG A 48 -8.54 12.27 -1.93
CA ARG A 48 -8.92 12.26 -0.52
C ARG A 48 -8.71 13.63 0.12
N PRO A 49 -9.60 14.05 1.04
CA PRO A 49 -9.38 15.27 1.81
C PRO A 49 -8.15 15.18 2.73
N ASP A 50 -7.78 13.97 3.16
CA ASP A 50 -6.64 13.66 4.01
C ASP A 50 -5.47 13.04 3.23
N ALA A 51 -5.35 13.32 1.92
CA ALA A 51 -4.44 12.63 1.00
C ALA A 51 -3.01 12.40 1.52
N VAL A 52 -2.36 13.44 2.06
CA VAL A 52 -0.98 13.36 2.56
C VAL A 52 -0.89 12.43 3.77
N GLU A 53 -1.80 12.58 4.73
CA GLU A 53 -1.82 11.74 5.94
C GLU A 53 -2.15 10.29 5.59
N ALA A 54 -3.12 10.08 4.70
CA ALA A 54 -3.52 8.75 4.25
C ALA A 54 -2.38 8.02 3.53
N ALA A 55 -1.72 8.68 2.57
CA ALA A 55 -0.57 8.13 1.86
C ALA A 55 0.58 7.82 2.81
N PHE A 56 0.92 8.76 3.70
CA PHE A 56 1.99 8.56 4.68
C PHE A 56 1.70 7.38 5.62
N ARG A 57 0.47 7.29 6.14
CA ARG A 57 0.04 6.20 7.03
C ARG A 57 0.11 4.84 6.35
N ALA A 58 -0.41 4.74 5.12
CA ALA A 58 -0.39 3.50 4.35
C ALA A 58 1.05 3.03 4.07
N ILE A 59 1.86 3.90 3.47
CA ILE A 59 3.24 3.56 3.09
C ILE A 59 4.09 3.23 4.33
N SER A 60 3.95 4.00 5.41
CA SER A 60 4.64 3.71 6.68
C SER A 60 4.24 2.36 7.25
N SER A 61 2.95 2.00 7.18
CA SER A 61 2.46 0.69 7.60
C SER A 61 3.07 -0.43 6.77
N TRP A 62 3.18 -0.26 5.45
CA TRP A 62 3.78 -1.27 4.57
C TRP A 62 5.26 -1.53 4.92
N PHE A 63 6.04 -0.48 5.21
CA PHE A 63 7.41 -0.65 5.68
C PHE A 63 7.47 -1.32 7.06
N ALA A 64 6.60 -0.94 7.99
CA ALA A 64 6.55 -1.53 9.34
C ALA A 64 6.18 -3.02 9.32
N GLU A 65 5.28 -3.41 8.41
CA GLU A 65 4.84 -4.80 8.23
C GLU A 65 5.75 -5.59 7.27
N GLY A 66 6.73 -4.95 6.63
CA GLY A 66 7.65 -5.60 5.70
C GLY A 66 7.00 -6.02 4.39
N TRP A 67 5.96 -5.31 3.93
CA TRP A 67 5.36 -5.53 2.61
C TRP A 67 6.25 -4.98 1.50
N VAL A 68 6.93 -3.87 1.79
CA VAL A 68 7.85 -3.19 0.87
C VAL A 68 9.19 -2.96 1.54
N PHE A 69 10.25 -2.92 0.73
CA PHE A 69 11.61 -2.66 1.17
C PHE A 69 12.26 -1.66 0.21
N ALA A 70 13.24 -0.90 0.70
CA ALA A 70 14.06 -0.09 -0.18
C ALA A 70 14.87 -1.04 -1.08
N ALA A 71 14.69 -0.95 -2.39
CA ALA A 71 15.55 -1.66 -3.33
C ALA A 71 16.95 -1.04 -3.23
N GLU A 72 17.95 -1.84 -2.89
CA GLU A 72 19.34 -1.43 -3.07
C GLU A 72 19.59 -1.30 -4.58
N GLY A 73 20.05 -0.12 -5.01
CA GLY A 73 20.38 0.12 -6.41
C GLY A 73 21.40 -0.91 -6.89
N THR A 74 21.05 -1.66 -7.94
CA THR A 74 21.96 -2.56 -8.65
C THR A 74 22.92 -1.76 -9.52
#